data_AF-A0A068NXH0-F1
#
_entry.id   AF-A0A068NXH0-F1
#
_cell.length_a   1.000
_cell.length_b   1.000
_cell.length_c   1.000
_cell.angle_alpha   90.00
_cell.angle_beta   90.00
_cell.angle_gamma   90.00
#
_symmetry.space_group_name_H-M   'P 1'
#
loop_
_entity.id
_entity.type
_entity.pdbx_description
1 polymer ?
#
loop_
_entity_poly.entity_id
_entity_poly.type
_entity_poly.pdbx_seq_one_letter_code
_entity_poly.pdbx_strand_id
1 'polypeptide(L)'
;MSTSDQKPSAAATWRNAGIGVVLMVVGTYVSANHLIKLTETLKEQGLELDFGMTLATIGVLLILFPLLRGFFIVPLQDAIRERNTNLERTFSEAEELRSEMQRMRVEYERRLVDTEAQAREQIQGQIREAQQLRTTLMDEATQKTNALVAQAQQEIAAERDRLVSDLRGYVVDLALGAAEKVVRENMDTDRNRRLVNEFIDQAEVVR
;
A
#
# COMPACT_ATOMS: atom_id res chain seq x y z
N MET A 1 -2.68 47.28 -13.50
CA MET A 1 -2.33 48.71 -13.68
C MET A 1 -0.96 48.91 -13.03
N SER A 2 0.10 48.76 -13.82
CA SER A 2 1.50 48.86 -13.36
C SER A 2 1.82 50.35 -13.14
N THR A 3 1.73 50.82 -11.90
CA THR A 3 2.41 52.06 -11.53
C THR A 3 3.88 51.70 -11.45
N SER A 4 4.59 51.97 -12.54
CA SER A 4 6.04 51.90 -12.60
C SER A 4 6.60 52.58 -11.35
N ASP A 5 7.27 51.78 -10.51
CA ASP A 5 8.06 52.21 -9.38
C ASP A 5 9.26 52.98 -9.94
N GLN A 6 9.01 54.21 -10.41
CA GLN A 6 10.00 55.04 -11.06
C GLN A 6 10.88 55.61 -9.96
N LYS A 7 11.83 54.79 -9.53
CA LYS A 7 12.94 55.17 -8.68
C LYS A 7 13.52 56.46 -9.29
N PRO A 8 13.48 57.61 -8.60
CA PRO A 8 14.07 58.82 -9.16
C PRO A 8 15.52 58.48 -9.49
N SER A 9 15.93 58.80 -10.73
CA SER A 9 17.28 58.52 -11.22
C SER A 9 18.28 58.94 -10.15
N ALA A 10 19.25 58.08 -9.81
CA ALA A 10 20.30 58.43 -8.85
C ALA A 10 20.95 59.78 -9.23
N ALA A 11 21.03 60.10 -10.52
CA ALA A 11 21.49 61.39 -11.00
C ALA A 11 20.64 62.58 -10.50
N ALA A 12 19.31 62.42 -10.36
CA ALA A 12 18.41 63.44 -9.84
C ALA A 12 18.56 63.63 -8.31
N THR A 13 18.75 62.55 -7.55
CA THR A 13 18.98 62.65 -6.10
C THR A 13 20.32 63.31 -5.78
N TRP A 14 21.38 62.94 -6.51
CA TRP A 14 22.70 63.55 -6.37
C TRP A 14 22.71 65.00 -6.86
N ARG A 15 21.97 65.33 -7.93
CA ARG A 15 21.79 66.71 -8.41
C ARG A 15 21.08 67.58 -7.38
N ASN A 16 19.99 67.11 -6.78
CA ASN A 16 19.24 67.89 -5.78
C ASN A 16 20.04 68.09 -4.49
N ALA A 17 20.78 67.07 -4.05
CA ALA A 17 21.70 67.19 -2.92
C ALA A 17 22.83 68.18 -3.21
N GLY A 18 23.41 68.15 -4.42
CA GLY A 18 24.43 69.11 -4.86
C GLY A 18 23.92 70.56 -4.87
N ILE A 19 22.71 70.79 -5.38
CA ILE A 19 22.05 72.11 -5.33
C ILE A 19 21.83 72.54 -3.88
N GLY A 20 21.40 71.62 -3.01
CA GLY A 20 21.22 71.90 -1.58
C GLY A 20 22.51 72.32 -0.88
N VAL A 21 23.65 71.68 -1.18
CA VAL A 21 24.97 72.05 -0.64
C VAL A 21 25.38 73.44 -1.11
N VAL A 22 25.18 73.75 -2.40
CA VAL A 22 25.48 75.08 -2.94
C VAL A 22 24.62 76.15 -2.26
N LEU A 23 23.31 75.92 -2.11
CA LEU A 23 22.39 76.84 -1.43
C LEU A 23 22.72 77.01 0.05
N MET A 24 23.16 75.94 0.71
CA MET A 24 23.63 75.98 2.10
C MET A 24 24.86 76.87 2.26
N VAL A 25 25.90 76.65 1.44
CA VAL A 25 27.16 77.40 1.49
C VAL A 25 26.97 78.86 1.06
N VAL A 26 26.18 79.10 0.01
CA VAL A 26 25.88 80.46 -0.46
C VAL A 26 25.03 81.20 0.56
N GLY A 27 24.00 80.55 1.14
CA GLY A 27 23.15 81.16 2.16
C GLY A 27 23.93 81.55 3.42
N THR A 28 24.80 80.66 3.92
CA THR A 28 25.65 80.96 5.09
C THR A 28 26.67 82.05 4.80
N TYR A 29 27.27 82.05 3.60
CA TYR A 29 28.21 83.09 3.18
C TYR A 29 27.53 84.46 3.03
N VAL A 30 26.34 84.50 2.45
CA VAL A 30 25.55 85.74 2.26
C VAL A 30 25.08 86.33 3.58
N SER A 31 24.68 85.49 4.55
CA SER A 31 24.33 85.90 5.92
C SER A 31 25.55 86.44 6.66
N ALA A 32 26.67 85.70 6.66
CA ALA A 32 27.88 86.06 7.41
C ALA A 32 28.55 87.37 6.93
N ASN A 33 28.50 87.68 5.63
CA ASN A 33 29.10 88.89 5.07
C ASN A 33 28.11 90.07 4.94
N HIS A 34 26.88 89.98 5.46
CA HIS A 34 25.83 91.00 5.31
C HIS A 34 25.71 91.56 3.88
N LEU A 35 25.86 90.70 2.86
CA LEU A 35 25.92 91.14 1.45
C LEU A 35 24.62 91.78 0.97
N ILE A 36 23.51 91.48 1.64
CA ILE A 36 22.19 92.03 1.36
C ILE A 36 21.90 93.15 2.37
N LYS A 37 22.15 94.40 1.96
CA LYS A 37 21.86 95.62 2.76
C LYS A 37 20.38 95.78 3.15
N LEU A 38 19.48 95.08 2.46
CA LEU A 38 18.05 95.03 2.77
C LEU A 38 17.77 94.49 4.19
N THR A 39 18.69 93.67 4.72
CA THR A 39 18.58 93.10 6.08
C THR A 39 18.64 94.16 7.18
N GLU A 40 19.45 95.22 7.01
CA GLU A 40 19.51 96.34 7.97
C GLU A 40 18.24 97.19 7.94
N THR A 41 17.71 97.48 6.75
CA THR A 41 16.49 98.29 6.57
C THR A 41 15.22 97.62 7.09
N LEU A 42 15.20 96.28 7.14
CA LEU A 42 14.06 95.50 7.64
C LEU A 42 14.14 95.24 9.15
N LYS A 43 15.36 95.19 9.70
CA LYS A 43 15.60 95.12 11.15
C LYS A 43 15.08 96.36 11.87
N GLU A 44 15.17 97.54 11.26
CA GLU A 44 14.56 98.79 11.75
C GLU A 44 13.02 98.76 11.74
N GLN A 45 12.39 97.89 10.96
CA GLN A 45 10.93 97.72 10.87
C GLN A 45 10.38 96.58 11.75
N GLY A 46 11.21 96.00 12.63
CA GLY A 46 10.81 94.96 13.59
C GLY A 46 10.70 93.54 13.03
N LEU A 47 11.17 93.30 11.79
CA LEU A 47 11.22 91.99 11.16
C LEU A 47 12.68 91.52 11.03
N GLU A 48 13.11 90.67 11.95
CA GLU A 48 14.42 90.01 11.91
C GLU A 48 14.41 88.82 10.94
N LEU A 49 14.22 89.08 9.64
CA LEU A 49 14.31 88.07 8.60
C LEU A 49 15.70 88.12 7.94
N ASP A 50 16.56 87.17 8.31
CA ASP A 50 17.83 86.93 7.63
C ASP A 50 17.60 85.99 6.43
N PHE A 51 17.49 86.60 5.24
CA PHE A 51 17.32 85.89 3.98
C PHE A 51 18.46 84.88 3.70
N GLY A 52 19.68 85.12 4.18
CA GLY A 52 20.80 84.19 4.02
C GLY A 52 20.59 82.89 4.82
N MET A 53 20.11 83.00 6.06
CA MET A 53 19.76 81.84 6.89
C MET A 53 18.57 81.06 6.33
N THR A 54 17.56 81.74 5.79
CA THR A 54 16.42 81.04 5.15
C THR A 54 16.84 80.25 3.91
N LEU A 55 17.77 80.78 3.10
CA LEU A 55 18.30 80.06 1.94
C LEU A 55 19.16 78.85 2.36
N ALA A 56 19.93 79.01 3.43
CA ALA A 56 20.75 77.92 3.96
C ALA A 56 19.91 76.76 4.51
N THR A 57 18.83 77.07 5.23
CA THR A 57 17.89 76.07 5.76
C THR A 57 17.14 75.33 4.66
N ILE A 58 16.76 76.00 3.56
CA ILE A 58 16.21 75.35 2.37
C ILE A 58 17.25 74.40 1.75
N GLY A 59 18.51 74.81 1.67
CA GLY A 59 19.62 73.97 1.20
C GLY A 59 19.78 72.68 2.02
N VAL A 60 19.75 72.79 3.35
CA VAL A 60 19.78 71.64 4.27
C VAL A 60 18.60 70.70 4.04
N LEU A 61 17.38 71.22 3.83
CA LEU A 61 16.20 70.40 3.57
C LEU A 61 16.30 69.63 2.24
N LEU A 62 16.88 70.24 1.21
CA LEU A 62 17.15 69.59 -0.08
C LEU A 62 18.21 68.48 0.00
N ILE A 63 19.14 68.57 0.95
CA ILE A 63 20.10 67.49 1.25
C ILE A 63 19.44 66.40 2.11
N LEU A 64 18.66 66.80 3.11
CA LEU A 64 18.05 65.89 4.08
C LEU A 64 16.98 64.99 3.44
N PHE A 65 16.19 65.50 2.50
CA PHE A 65 15.11 64.76 1.85
C PHE A 65 15.58 63.48 1.11
N PRO A 66 16.59 63.52 0.20
CA PRO A 66 17.10 62.31 -0.44
C PRO A 66 17.81 61.37 0.55
N LEU A 67 18.46 61.91 1.58
CA LEU A 67 19.10 61.11 2.63
C LEU A 67 18.06 60.28 3.42
N LEU A 68 16.98 60.92 3.88
CA LEU A 68 15.86 60.25 4.55
C LEU A 68 15.18 59.24 3.63
N ARG A 69 14.96 59.58 2.36
CA ARG A 69 14.32 58.67 1.41
C ARG A 69 15.16 57.42 1.17
N GLY A 70 16.47 57.57 0.96
CA GLY A 70 17.38 56.46 0.73
C GLY A 70 17.53 55.58 1.97
N PHE A 71 17.61 56.19 3.15
CA PHE A 71 17.90 55.47 4.39
C PHE A 71 16.66 54.88 5.08
N PHE A 72 15.47 55.48 4.97
CA PHE A 72 14.27 55.00 5.65
C PHE A 72 13.23 54.38 4.71
N ILE A 73 12.91 55.05 3.60
CA ILE A 73 11.79 54.64 2.74
C ILE A 73 12.15 53.37 1.95
N VAL A 74 13.35 53.29 1.40
CA VAL A 74 13.80 52.11 0.63
C VAL A 74 13.83 50.83 1.48
N PRO A 75 14.54 50.77 2.63
CA PRO A 75 14.56 49.54 3.43
C PRO A 75 13.19 49.16 4.00
N LEU A 76 12.33 50.14 4.30
CA LEU A 76 10.96 49.86 4.73
C LEU A 76 10.13 49.20 3.62
N GLN A 77 10.24 49.71 2.38
CA GLN A 77 9.57 49.09 1.24
C GLN A 77 10.11 47.70 0.95
N ASP A 78 11.42 47.49 1.08
CA ASP A 78 12.03 46.17 0.93
C ASP A 78 11.52 45.19 1.99
N ALA A 79 11.46 45.60 3.26
CA ALA A 79 10.92 44.77 4.34
C ALA A 79 9.44 44.41 4.13
N ILE A 80 8.63 45.36 3.64
CA ILE A 80 7.22 45.11 3.30
C ILE A 80 7.10 44.15 2.11
N ARG A 81 7.91 44.35 1.06
CA ARG A 81 7.93 43.46 -0.11
C ARG A 81 8.34 42.05 0.27
N GLU A 82 9.39 41.91 1.07
CA GLU A 82 9.85 40.62 1.58
C GLU A 82 8.75 39.92 2.39
N ARG A 83 8.11 40.65 3.31
CA ARG A 83 6.98 40.10 4.08
C ARG A 83 5.83 39.66 3.18
N ASN A 84 5.42 40.48 2.21
CA ASN A 84 4.34 40.14 1.30
C ASN A 84 4.69 38.92 0.44
N THR A 85 5.94 38.83 -0.03
CA THR A 85 6.43 37.69 -0.81
C THR A 85 6.44 36.42 0.03
N ASN A 86 6.89 36.49 1.28
CA ASN A 86 6.88 35.36 2.21
C ASN A 86 5.45 34.89 2.53
N LEU A 87 4.52 35.83 2.74
CA LEU A 87 3.10 35.53 2.95
C LEU A 87 2.49 34.85 1.72
N GLU A 88 2.68 35.42 0.53
CA GLU A 88 2.20 34.83 -0.72
C GLU A 88 2.74 33.42 -0.92
N ARG A 89 4.05 33.23 -0.68
CA ARG A 89 4.69 31.91 -0.74
C ARG A 89 4.04 30.93 0.24
N THR A 90 3.82 31.36 1.48
CA THR A 90 3.24 30.53 2.55
C THR A 90 1.78 30.16 2.23
N PHE A 91 1.00 31.09 1.70
CA PHE A 91 -0.38 30.84 1.27
C PHE A 91 -0.42 29.90 0.06
N SER A 92 0.46 30.10 -0.93
CA SER A 92 0.58 29.19 -2.07
C SER A 92 0.95 27.77 -1.64
N GLU A 93 1.93 27.62 -0.74
CA GLU A 93 2.32 26.32 -0.19
C GLU A 93 1.19 25.68 0.61
N ALA A 94 0.46 26.46 1.41
CA ALA A 94 -0.68 25.95 2.17
C ALA A 94 -1.82 25.47 1.26
N GLU A 95 -2.09 26.19 0.16
CA GLU A 95 -3.11 25.79 -0.81
C GLU A 95 -2.66 24.55 -1.61
N GLU A 96 -1.39 24.48 -2.02
CA GLU A 96 -0.83 23.31 -2.68
C GLU A 96 -0.91 22.08 -1.77
N LEU A 97 -0.46 22.19 -0.53
CA LEU A 97 -0.56 21.13 0.47
C LEU A 97 -2.01 20.72 0.71
N ARG A 98 -2.95 21.67 0.79
CA ARG A 98 -4.37 21.36 0.94
C ARG A 98 -4.90 20.57 -0.26
N SER A 99 -4.52 20.96 -1.47
CA SER A 99 -4.90 20.27 -2.70
C SER A 99 -4.30 18.86 -2.78
N GLU A 100 -3.04 18.70 -2.35
CA GLU A 100 -2.35 17.42 -2.31
C GLU A 100 -2.98 16.49 -1.27
N MET A 101 -3.28 17.00 -0.08
CA MET A 101 -3.99 16.26 0.96
C MET A 101 -5.38 15.80 0.50
N GLN A 102 -6.11 16.64 -0.25
CA GLN A 102 -7.39 16.22 -0.85
C GLN A 102 -7.19 15.11 -1.89
N ARG A 103 -6.19 15.23 -2.77
CA ARG A 103 -5.86 14.17 -3.74
C ARG A 103 -5.47 12.86 -3.05
N MET A 104 -4.60 12.92 -2.05
CA MET A 104 -4.19 11.76 -1.26
C MET A 104 -5.37 11.11 -0.55
N ARG A 105 -6.31 11.90 0.00
CA ARG A 105 -7.53 11.38 0.62
C ARG A 105 -8.39 10.62 -0.37
N VAL A 106 -8.66 11.23 -1.54
CA VAL A 106 -9.44 10.59 -2.60
C VAL A 106 -8.76 9.30 -3.07
N GLU A 107 -7.46 9.32 -3.29
CA GLU A 107 -6.70 8.14 -3.70
C GLU A 107 -6.73 7.06 -2.61
N TYR A 108 -6.58 7.43 -1.34
CA TYR A 108 -6.65 6.51 -0.21
C TYR A 108 -8.03 5.86 -0.09
N GLU A 109 -9.10 6.64 -0.16
CA GLU A 109 -10.48 6.13 -0.16
C GLU A 109 -10.71 5.17 -1.33
N ARG A 110 -10.20 5.50 -2.52
CA ARG A 110 -10.29 4.64 -3.70
C ARG A 110 -9.55 3.31 -3.50
N ARG A 111 -8.30 3.38 -3.00
CA ARG A 111 -7.50 2.19 -2.69
C ARG A 111 -8.16 1.34 -1.61
N LEU A 112 -8.82 1.93 -0.62
CA LEU A 112 -9.54 1.19 0.41
C LEU A 112 -10.70 0.41 -0.20
N VAL A 113 -11.53 1.05 -1.02
CA VAL A 113 -12.64 0.39 -1.73
C VAL A 113 -12.14 -0.72 -2.65
N ASP A 114 -11.08 -0.47 -3.41
CA ASP A 114 -10.49 -1.46 -4.32
C ASP A 114 -9.92 -2.66 -3.54
N THR A 115 -9.26 -2.41 -2.41
CA THR A 115 -8.70 -3.46 -1.53
C THR A 115 -9.83 -4.29 -0.91
N GLU A 116 -10.90 -3.66 -0.44
CA GLU A 116 -12.07 -4.37 0.09
C GLU A 116 -12.75 -5.22 -0.99
N ALA A 117 -12.86 -4.71 -2.22
CA ALA A 117 -13.42 -5.44 -3.35
C ALA A 117 -12.56 -6.66 -3.71
N GLN A 118 -11.23 -6.48 -3.82
CA GLN A 118 -10.29 -7.58 -4.09
C GLN A 118 -10.30 -8.62 -2.98
N ALA A 119 -10.33 -8.22 -1.72
CA ALA A 119 -10.41 -9.14 -0.58
C ALA A 119 -11.70 -9.96 -0.62
N ARG A 120 -12.85 -9.32 -0.91
CA ARG A 120 -14.13 -10.03 -1.07
C ARG A 120 -14.09 -11.02 -2.24
N GLU A 121 -13.54 -10.61 -3.39
CA GLU A 121 -13.40 -11.47 -4.55
C GLU A 121 -12.50 -12.68 -4.24
N GLN A 122 -11.36 -12.45 -3.58
CA GLN A 122 -10.44 -13.51 -3.18
C GLN A 122 -11.10 -14.51 -2.23
N ILE A 123 -11.80 -14.03 -1.20
CA ILE A 123 -12.54 -14.88 -0.25
C ILE A 123 -13.62 -15.69 -1.00
N GLN A 124 -14.38 -15.07 -1.89
CA GLN A 124 -15.39 -15.78 -2.69
C GLN A 124 -14.75 -16.80 -3.65
N GLY A 125 -13.57 -16.49 -4.21
CA GLY A 125 -12.77 -17.43 -5.00
C GLY A 125 -12.37 -18.66 -4.19
N GLN A 126 -11.79 -18.43 -3.01
CA GLN A 126 -11.37 -19.50 -2.09
C GLN A 126 -12.55 -20.35 -1.61
N ILE A 127 -13.71 -19.76 -1.31
CA ILE A 127 -14.91 -20.51 -0.93
C ILE A 127 -15.37 -21.41 -2.08
N ARG A 128 -15.39 -20.91 -3.32
CA ARG A 128 -15.76 -21.70 -4.51
C ARG A 128 -14.78 -22.85 -4.75
N GLU A 129 -13.49 -22.57 -4.67
CA GLU A 129 -12.44 -23.58 -4.82
C GLU A 129 -12.54 -24.65 -3.72
N ALA A 130 -12.74 -24.25 -2.46
CA ALA A 130 -12.94 -25.18 -1.35
C ALA A 130 -14.19 -26.05 -1.53
N GLN A 131 -15.29 -25.49 -2.04
CA GLN A 131 -16.51 -26.25 -2.35
C GLN A 131 -16.29 -27.26 -3.49
N GLN A 132 -15.58 -26.86 -4.55
CA GLN A 132 -15.22 -27.76 -5.66
C GLN A 132 -14.30 -28.89 -5.18
N LEU A 133 -13.27 -28.55 -4.39
CA LEU A 133 -12.37 -29.53 -3.80
C LEU A 133 -13.12 -30.49 -2.88
N ARG A 134 -14.01 -29.99 -2.03
CA ARG A 134 -14.84 -30.83 -1.16
C ARG A 134 -15.68 -31.82 -1.97
N THR A 135 -16.30 -31.35 -3.06
CA THR A 135 -17.12 -32.20 -3.93
C THR A 135 -16.27 -33.28 -4.60
N THR A 136 -15.12 -32.89 -5.14
CA THR A 136 -14.16 -33.82 -5.76
C THR A 136 -13.69 -34.88 -4.78
N LEU A 137 -13.33 -34.49 -3.56
CA LEU A 137 -12.90 -35.42 -2.51
C LEU A 137 -14.02 -36.38 -2.07
N MET A 138 -15.27 -35.90 -2.00
CA MET A 138 -16.42 -36.74 -1.69
C MET A 138 -16.71 -37.75 -2.80
N ASP A 139 -16.61 -37.33 -4.06
CA ASP A 139 -16.79 -38.21 -5.22
C ASP A 139 -15.68 -39.27 -5.28
N GLU A 140 -14.42 -38.87 -5.10
CA GLU A 140 -13.30 -39.80 -5.01
C GLU A 140 -13.43 -40.79 -3.84
N ALA A 141 -13.83 -40.31 -2.66
CA ALA A 141 -14.06 -41.17 -1.51
C ALA A 141 -15.16 -42.18 -1.80
N THR A 142 -16.28 -41.74 -2.37
CA THR A 142 -17.40 -42.61 -2.76
C THR A 142 -16.95 -43.66 -3.78
N GLN A 143 -16.19 -43.26 -4.81
CA GLN A 143 -15.64 -44.19 -5.80
C GLN A 143 -14.70 -45.23 -5.16
N LYS A 144 -13.80 -44.80 -4.27
CA LYS A 144 -12.89 -45.70 -3.55
C LYS A 144 -13.66 -46.68 -2.65
N THR A 145 -14.66 -46.19 -1.92
CA THR A 145 -15.51 -47.05 -1.08
C THR A 145 -16.27 -48.07 -1.91
N ASN A 146 -16.86 -47.65 -3.04
CA ASN A 146 -17.56 -48.57 -3.94
C ASN A 146 -16.62 -49.62 -4.54
N ALA A 147 -15.41 -49.23 -4.94
CA ALA A 147 -14.39 -50.15 -5.44
C ALA A 147 -13.96 -51.15 -4.36
N LEU A 148 -13.75 -50.70 -3.12
CA LEU A 148 -13.38 -51.55 -1.99
C LEU A 148 -14.51 -52.53 -1.62
N VAL A 149 -15.77 -52.10 -1.65
CA VAL A 149 -16.93 -52.98 -1.43
C VAL A 149 -17.03 -54.02 -2.54
N ALA A 150 -16.85 -53.63 -3.81
CA ALA A 150 -16.86 -54.57 -4.92
C ALA A 150 -15.73 -55.60 -4.82
N GLN A 151 -14.52 -55.16 -4.47
CA GLN A 151 -13.38 -56.06 -4.23
C GLN A 151 -13.65 -57.02 -3.07
N ALA A 152 -14.15 -56.53 -1.94
CA ALA A 152 -14.49 -57.37 -0.79
C ALA A 152 -15.57 -58.41 -1.14
N GLN A 153 -16.57 -58.04 -1.95
CA GLN A 153 -17.58 -58.99 -2.43
C GLN A 153 -16.98 -60.06 -3.33
N GLN A 154 -16.05 -59.70 -4.22
CA GLN A 154 -15.32 -60.67 -5.05
C GLN A 154 -14.46 -61.62 -4.22
N GLU A 155 -13.74 -61.10 -3.22
CA GLU A 155 -12.94 -61.90 -2.30
C GLU A 155 -13.81 -62.87 -1.48
N ILE A 156 -14.96 -62.41 -0.96
CA ILE A 156 -15.92 -63.26 -0.23
C ILE A 156 -16.47 -64.36 -1.15
N ALA A 157 -16.79 -64.05 -2.41
CA ALA A 157 -17.28 -65.05 -3.36
C ALA A 157 -16.21 -66.10 -3.65
N ALA A 158 -14.98 -65.67 -3.94
CA ALA A 158 -13.85 -66.57 -4.19
C ALA A 158 -13.54 -67.46 -2.97
N GLU A 159 -13.61 -66.90 -1.76
CA GLU A 159 -13.37 -67.65 -0.53
C GLU A 159 -14.49 -68.64 -0.24
N ARG A 160 -15.75 -68.29 -0.54
CA ARG A 160 -16.87 -69.24 -0.47
C ARG A 160 -16.67 -70.42 -1.42
N ASP A 161 -16.24 -70.16 -2.64
CA ASP A 161 -16.01 -71.22 -3.62
C ASP A 161 -14.86 -72.15 -3.18
N ARG A 162 -13.79 -71.60 -2.59
CA ARG A 162 -12.71 -72.39 -1.96
C ARG A 162 -13.23 -73.24 -0.81
N LEU A 163 -13.95 -72.65 0.14
CA LEU A 163 -14.52 -73.37 1.29
C LEU A 163 -15.48 -74.49 0.85
N VAL A 164 -16.27 -74.27 -0.19
CA VAL A 164 -17.15 -75.32 -0.75
C VAL A 164 -16.32 -76.44 -1.38
N SER A 165 -15.23 -76.12 -2.08
CA SER A 165 -14.31 -77.12 -2.62
C SER A 165 -13.64 -77.95 -1.50
N ASP A 166 -13.15 -77.28 -0.46
CA ASP A 166 -12.51 -77.94 0.68
C ASP A 166 -13.49 -78.83 1.45
N LEU A 167 -14.72 -78.36 1.68
CA LEU A 167 -15.79 -79.16 2.29
C LEU A 167 -16.12 -80.40 1.45
N ARG A 168 -16.14 -80.31 0.12
CA ARG A 168 -16.32 -81.48 -0.74
C ARG A 168 -15.19 -82.49 -0.56
N GLY A 169 -13.94 -82.02 -0.45
CA GLY A 169 -12.79 -82.86 -0.11
C GLY A 169 -12.98 -83.60 1.20
N TYR A 170 -13.29 -82.86 2.28
CA TYR A 170 -13.55 -83.45 3.60
C TYR A 170 -14.70 -84.47 3.60
N VAL A 171 -15.78 -84.21 2.85
CA VAL A 171 -16.90 -85.14 2.74
C VAL A 171 -16.51 -86.41 1.99
N VAL A 172 -15.71 -86.30 0.92
CA VAL A 172 -15.18 -87.45 0.18
C VAL A 172 -14.29 -88.30 1.09
N ASP A 173 -13.37 -87.67 1.84
CA ASP A 173 -12.49 -88.38 2.76
C ASP A 173 -13.26 -89.07 3.89
N LEU A 174 -14.29 -88.40 4.45
CA LEU A 174 -15.16 -88.98 5.47
C LEU A 174 -15.99 -90.15 4.92
N ALA A 175 -16.50 -90.02 3.69
CA ALA A 175 -17.25 -91.08 3.02
C ALA A 175 -16.36 -92.29 2.70
N LEU A 176 -15.12 -92.07 2.24
CA LEU A 176 -14.11 -93.11 2.03
C LEU A 176 -13.77 -93.82 3.35
N GLY A 177 -13.51 -93.08 4.43
CA GLY A 177 -13.24 -93.66 5.74
C GLY A 177 -14.42 -94.45 6.31
N ALA A 178 -15.65 -93.98 6.10
CA ALA A 178 -16.86 -94.72 6.47
C ALA A 178 -17.03 -95.99 5.62
N ALA A 179 -16.83 -95.91 4.30
CA ALA A 179 -16.88 -97.06 3.40
C ALA A 179 -15.81 -98.10 3.75
N GLU A 180 -14.58 -97.66 4.04
CA GLU A 180 -13.48 -98.54 4.49
C GLU A 180 -13.85 -99.28 5.77
N LYS A 181 -14.46 -98.59 6.75
CA LYS A 181 -14.93 -99.21 7.99
C LYS A 181 -16.04 -100.23 7.74
N VAL A 182 -17.00 -99.93 6.87
CA VAL A 182 -18.09 -100.87 6.50
C VAL A 182 -17.55 -102.09 5.77
N VAL A 183 -16.64 -101.91 4.80
CA VAL A 183 -16.00 -103.01 4.08
C VAL A 183 -15.22 -103.90 5.04
N ARG A 184 -14.44 -103.30 5.94
CA ARG A 184 -13.67 -104.04 6.96
C ARG A 184 -14.57 -104.88 7.87
N GLU A 185 -15.69 -104.33 8.32
CA GLU A 185 -16.67 -105.06 9.14
C GLU A 185 -17.34 -106.20 8.35
N ASN A 186 -17.67 -105.96 7.08
CA ASN A 186 -18.30 -106.97 6.22
C ASN A 186 -17.32 -108.12 5.88
N MET A 187 -16.02 -107.81 5.73
CA MET A 187 -14.96 -108.80 5.53
C MET A 187 -14.75 -109.75 6.71
N ASP A 188 -15.12 -109.37 7.94
CA ASP A 188 -14.99 -110.23 9.12
C ASP A 188 -16.23 -111.10 9.41
N THR A 189 -17.26 -111.04 8.56
CA THR A 189 -18.43 -111.90 8.71
C THR A 189 -18.12 -113.35 8.32
N ASP A 190 -18.68 -114.31 9.06
CA ASP A 190 -18.62 -115.75 8.76
C ASP A 190 -19.06 -116.08 7.32
N ARG A 191 -19.85 -115.21 6.69
CA ARG A 191 -20.28 -115.34 5.29
C ARG A 191 -19.12 -115.15 4.30
N ASN A 192 -18.20 -114.22 4.54
CA ASN A 192 -17.01 -114.05 3.71
C ASN A 192 -15.99 -115.17 3.94
N ARG A 193 -15.84 -115.67 5.19
CA ARG A 193 -15.02 -116.86 5.46
C ARG A 193 -15.54 -118.11 4.73
N ARG A 194 -16.87 -118.29 4.68
CA ARG A 194 -17.50 -119.36 3.89
C ARG A 194 -17.26 -119.22 2.39
N LEU A 195 -17.40 -118.01 1.82
CA LEU A 195 -17.13 -117.76 0.40
C LEU A 195 -15.66 -117.96 0.03
N VAL A 196 -14.72 -117.59 0.92
CA VAL A 196 -13.29 -117.84 0.73
C VAL A 196 -12.98 -119.33 0.76
N ASN A 197 -13.55 -120.08 1.71
CA ASN A 197 -13.39 -121.53 1.76
C ASN A 197 -13.98 -122.20 0.51
N GLU A 198 -15.15 -121.75 0.04
CA GLU A 198 -15.80 -122.27 -1.17
C GLU A 198 -14.99 -121.95 -2.46
N PHE A 199 -14.26 -120.83 -2.48
CA PHE A 199 -13.36 -120.47 -3.58
C PHE A 199 -12.02 -121.23 -3.52
N ILE A 200 -11.48 -121.47 -2.32
CA ILE A 200 -10.29 -122.31 -2.12
C ILE A 200 -10.62 -123.75 -2.51
N ASP A 201 -11.77 -124.28 -2.09
CA ASP A 201 -12.24 -125.61 -2.47
C ASP A 201 -12.42 -125.73 -3.99
N GLN A 202 -12.90 -124.69 -4.68
CA GLN A 202 -12.99 -124.69 -6.15
C GLN A 202 -11.63 -124.54 -6.86
N ALA A 203 -10.68 -123.80 -6.28
CA ALA A 203 -9.34 -123.62 -6.84
C ALA A 203 -8.44 -124.86 -6.62
N GLU A 204 -8.62 -125.58 -5.51
CA GLU A 204 -7.87 -126.81 -5.18
C GLU A 204 -8.37 -128.01 -6.02
N VAL A 205 -9.58 -127.95 -6.57
CA VAL A 205 -10.12 -128.99 -7.49
C VAL A 205 -9.54 -128.89 -8.91
N VAL A 206 -8.70 -127.89 -9.21
CA VAL A 206 -7.91 -127.84 -10.45
C VAL A 206 -6.45 -128.22 -10.17
N ARG A 207 -6.30 -129.54 -9.93
CA ARG A 207 -5.11 -130.40 -10.09
C ARG A 207 -4.28 -130.74 -8.85
#